data_AF-A0A0F2N736-F1
#
_entry.id   AF-A0A0F2N736-F1
#
_cell.length_a   1.000
_cell.length_b   1.000
_cell.length_c   1.000
_cell.angle_alpha   90.00
_cell.angle_beta   90.00
_cell.angle_gamma   90.00
#
_symmetry.space_group_name_H-M   'P 1'
#
loop_
_entity.id
_entity.type
_entity.pdbx_description
1 polymer ?
#
loop_
_entity_poly.entity_id
_entity_poly.type
_entity_poly.pdbx_seq_one_letter_code
_entity_poly.pdbx_strand_id
1 'polypeptide(L)'
;MKRQAQSDMISICSTTMHFDDCETVIVVPEKAMNEAGYIQMFSVKDSGHAKHDYHALAQMAYFQLQDDELDVRKVDSPLTVHAAGETIELCGGMVVCRDTSGAMYVLVQAGQNSKKLLEAAYRYCTRWIRLDI
;
A
#
# COMPACT_ATOMS: atom_id res chain seq x y z
N MET A 1 14.25 18.66 28.54
CA MET A 1 13.33 18.55 27.40
C MET A 1 13.64 17.25 26.68
N LYS A 2 12.87 16.19 26.95
CA LYS A 2 13.04 14.88 26.30
C LYS A 2 12.40 14.98 24.91
N ARG A 3 13.16 14.67 23.86
CA ARG A 3 12.67 14.54 22.48
C ARG A 3 11.50 13.54 22.51
N GLN A 4 10.33 13.96 22.05
CA GLN A 4 9.21 13.07 21.78
C GLN A 4 9.68 12.05 20.75
N ALA A 5 9.50 10.77 21.07
CA ALA A 5 9.64 9.70 20.10
C ALA A 5 8.57 9.97 19.02
N GLN A 6 9.03 10.34 17.83
CA GLN A 6 8.18 10.47 16.66
C GLN A 6 7.81 9.03 16.29
N SER A 7 6.58 8.63 16.65
CA SER A 7 6.03 7.32 16.29
C SER A 7 6.17 7.12 14.79
N ASP A 8 6.67 5.94 14.38
CA ASP A 8 6.73 5.46 13.00
C ASP A 8 5.30 5.25 12.45
N MET A 9 4.53 6.32 12.38
CA MET A 9 3.12 6.32 11.99
C MET A 9 3.06 6.48 10.48
N ILE A 10 2.40 5.54 9.80
CA ILE A 10 2.17 5.64 8.37
C ILE A 10 0.84 6.35 8.16
N SER A 11 0.87 7.45 7.40
CA SER A 11 -0.35 8.16 7.03
C SER A 11 -0.48 8.30 5.51
N ILE A 12 -1.73 8.33 5.05
CA ILE A 12 -2.08 8.55 3.66
C ILE A 12 -3.03 9.75 3.57
N CYS A 13 -2.63 10.73 2.77
CA CYS A 13 -3.33 11.98 2.60
C CYS A 13 -3.78 12.14 1.15
N SER A 14 -4.92 12.76 0.96
CA SER A 14 -5.40 13.29 -0.32
C SER A 14 -6.01 14.67 -0.05
N THR A 15 -6.50 15.36 -1.08
CA THR A 15 -7.17 16.66 -0.87
C THR A 15 -8.43 16.53 -0.01
N THR A 16 -9.09 15.37 -0.01
CA THR A 16 -10.42 15.18 0.60
C THR A 16 -10.46 14.12 1.71
N MET A 17 -9.40 13.32 1.86
CA MET A 17 -9.34 12.20 2.81
C MET A 17 -7.98 12.16 3.50
N HIS A 18 -7.99 11.71 4.75
CA HIS A 18 -6.81 11.57 5.60
C HIS A 18 -6.93 10.26 6.39
N PHE A 19 -5.87 9.46 6.40
CA PHE A 19 -5.80 8.19 7.10
C PHE A 19 -4.50 8.14 7.91
N ASP A 20 -4.60 8.12 9.24
CA ASP A 20 -3.44 8.23 10.14
C ASP A 20 -3.00 6.94 10.81
N ASP A 21 -3.82 5.90 10.71
CA ASP A 21 -3.64 4.66 11.47
C ASP A 21 -3.25 3.49 10.57
N CYS A 22 -2.49 3.73 9.48
CA CYS A 22 -1.99 2.64 8.65
C CYS A 22 -0.84 1.91 9.36
N GLU A 23 -0.96 0.58 9.44
CA GLU A 23 0.08 -0.30 9.98
C GLU A 23 1.00 -0.80 8.88
N THR A 24 0.45 -1.13 7.71
CA THR A 24 1.20 -1.67 6.56
C THR A 24 0.61 -1.12 5.28
N VAL A 25 1.46 -0.61 4.40
CA VAL A 25 1.05 -0.06 3.10
C VAL A 25 1.88 -0.63 1.96
N ILE A 26 1.23 -0.84 0.81
CA ILE A 26 1.87 -1.15 -0.47
C ILE A 26 1.49 -0.04 -1.43
N VAL A 27 2.46 0.77 -1.82
CA VAL A 27 2.30 1.84 -2.81
C VAL A 27 2.55 1.25 -4.19
N VAL A 28 1.54 1.32 -5.06
CA VAL A 28 1.56 0.75 -6.40
C VAL A 28 1.33 1.86 -7.43
N PRO A 29 2.40 2.50 -7.93
CA PRO A 29 2.31 3.48 -9.00
C PRO A 29 1.73 2.89 -10.28
N GLU A 30 1.08 3.71 -11.10
CA GLU A 30 0.54 3.28 -12.41
C GLU A 30 1.61 2.58 -13.27
N LYS A 31 2.83 3.12 -13.28
CA LYS A 31 3.99 2.54 -13.98
C LYS A 31 4.37 1.13 -13.53
N ALA A 32 3.95 0.69 -12.33
CA ALA A 32 4.19 -0.66 -11.83
C ALA A 32 3.51 -1.75 -12.66
N MET A 33 2.49 -1.42 -13.46
CA MET A 33 1.90 -2.36 -14.42
C MET A 33 2.89 -2.83 -15.49
N ASN A 34 3.88 -2.00 -15.81
CA ASN A 34 4.94 -2.32 -16.78
C ASN A 34 6.24 -2.69 -16.07
N GLU A 35 6.56 -2.00 -14.97
CA GLU A 35 7.81 -2.17 -14.24
C GLU A 35 7.59 -2.22 -12.73
N ALA A 36 7.51 -3.44 -12.20
CA ALA A 36 7.19 -3.70 -10.79
C ALA A 36 8.21 -3.13 -9.80
N GLY A 37 9.42 -2.76 -10.24
CA GLY A 37 10.47 -2.18 -9.39
C GLY A 37 10.11 -0.84 -8.76
N TYR A 38 9.03 -0.21 -9.20
CA TYR A 38 8.50 1.03 -8.60
C TYR A 38 7.53 0.81 -7.44
N ILE A 39 7.20 -0.44 -7.10
CA ILE A 39 6.37 -0.75 -5.94
C ILE A 39 7.18 -0.48 -4.68
N GLN A 40 6.60 0.27 -3.75
CA GLN A 40 7.21 0.55 -2.45
C GLN A 40 6.31 0.01 -1.34
N MET A 41 6.91 -0.44 -0.25
CA MET A 41 6.20 -1.12 0.83
C MET A 41 6.74 -0.63 2.16
N PHE A 42 5.85 -0.34 3.09
CA PHE A 42 6.19 0.16 4.41
C PHE A 42 5.35 -0.52 5.46
N SER A 43 5.95 -0.80 6.61
CA SER A 43 5.26 -1.37 7.77
C SER A 43 5.82 -0.75 9.03
N VAL A 44 4.95 -0.47 9.99
CA VAL A 44 5.36 -0.05 11.35
C VAL A 44 6.08 -1.19 12.08
N LYS A 45 5.85 -2.44 11.66
CA LYS A 45 6.44 -3.66 12.24
C LYS A 45 7.65 -4.16 11.44
N ASP A 46 8.36 -3.27 10.74
CA ASP A 46 9.42 -3.66 9.82
C ASP A 46 10.46 -4.55 10.52
N SER A 47 10.43 -5.83 10.18
CA SER A 47 11.15 -6.92 10.82
C SER A 47 11.51 -7.95 9.75
N GLY A 48 12.34 -8.95 10.08
CA GLY A 48 12.72 -10.00 9.11
C GLY A 48 11.56 -10.78 8.47
N HIS A 49 10.32 -10.62 8.98
CA HIS A 49 9.11 -11.23 8.44
C HIS A 49 8.25 -10.31 7.57
N ALA A 50 8.60 -9.03 7.42
CA ALA A 50 7.76 -8.04 6.73
C ALA A 50 7.39 -8.44 5.29
N LYS A 51 8.30 -9.12 4.56
CA LYS A 51 8.01 -9.65 3.21
C LYS A 51 6.80 -10.60 3.17
N HIS A 52 6.60 -11.41 4.22
CA HIS A 52 5.46 -12.32 4.30
C HIS A 52 4.16 -11.56 4.54
N ASP A 53 4.21 -10.50 5.35
CA ASP A 53 3.05 -9.64 5.59
C ASP A 53 2.65 -8.88 4.34
N TYR A 54 3.61 -8.32 3.60
CA TYR A 54 3.34 -7.67 2.30
C TYR A 54 2.75 -8.64 1.28
N HIS A 55 3.29 -9.87 1.20
CA HIS A 55 2.74 -10.89 0.32
C HIS A 55 1.32 -11.30 0.72
N ALA A 56 1.07 -11.54 2.00
CA ALA A 56 -0.26 -11.87 2.50
C ALA A 56 -1.26 -10.73 2.22
N LEU A 57 -0.86 -9.48 2.45
CA LEU A 57 -1.68 -8.31 2.19
C LEU A 57 -2.02 -8.17 0.70
N ALA A 58 -1.03 -8.26 -0.19
CA ALA A 58 -1.25 -8.20 -1.63
C ALA A 58 -2.11 -9.37 -2.14
N GLN A 59 -1.90 -10.57 -1.61
CA GLN A 59 -2.67 -11.76 -1.96
C GLN A 59 -4.14 -11.62 -1.53
N MET A 60 -4.39 -11.20 -0.28
CA MET A 60 -5.74 -10.98 0.23
C MET A 60 -6.47 -9.92 -0.58
N ALA A 61 -5.84 -8.77 -0.84
CA ALA A 61 -6.45 -7.72 -1.65
C ALA A 61 -6.77 -8.19 -3.07
N TYR A 62 -5.90 -8.97 -3.70
CA TYR A 62 -6.12 -9.49 -5.05
C TYR A 62 -7.27 -10.49 -5.14
N PHE A 63 -7.45 -11.35 -4.14
CA PHE A 63 -8.57 -12.31 -4.12
C PHE A 63 -9.89 -11.65 -3.70
N GLN A 64 -9.88 -10.81 -2.66
CA GLN A 64 -11.08 -10.06 -2.27
C GLN A 64 -11.60 -9.16 -3.40
N LEU A 65 -10.71 -8.58 -4.24
CA LEU A 65 -11.16 -7.85 -5.41
C LEU A 65 -11.91 -8.76 -6.42
N GLN A 66 -11.45 -10.00 -6.60
CA GLN A 66 -12.09 -10.95 -7.52
C GLN A 66 -13.44 -11.44 -7.00
N ASP A 67 -13.56 -11.55 -5.69
CA ASP A 67 -14.77 -11.97 -5.00
C ASP A 67 -15.74 -10.80 -4.72
N ASP A 68 -15.38 -9.57 -5.15
CA ASP A 68 -16.15 -8.32 -4.92
C ASP A 68 -16.34 -7.96 -3.43
N GLU A 69 -15.42 -8.41 -2.58
CA GLU A 69 -15.43 -8.20 -1.12
C GLU A 69 -14.47 -7.08 -0.66
N LEU A 70 -13.60 -6.61 -1.55
CA LEU A 70 -12.58 -5.62 -1.20
C LEU A 70 -13.18 -4.22 -0.99
N ASP A 71 -12.85 -3.58 0.13
CA ASP A 71 -13.14 -2.15 0.35
C ASP A 71 -12.25 -1.29 -0.57
N VAL A 72 -12.79 -0.93 -1.73
CA VAL A 72 -12.14 -0.05 -2.71
C VAL A 72 -12.69 1.37 -2.59
N ARG A 73 -11.84 2.29 -2.15
CA ARG A 73 -12.17 3.71 -2.01
C ARG A 73 -11.54 4.49 -3.15
N LYS A 74 -12.38 5.09 -3.99
CA LYS A 74 -11.91 5.91 -5.11
C LYS A 74 -11.53 7.30 -4.61
N VAL A 75 -10.43 7.83 -5.13
CA VAL A 75 -9.96 9.18 -4.85
C VAL A 75 -9.75 9.94 -6.16
N ASP A 76 -10.16 11.20 -6.20
CA ASP A 76 -10.11 12.05 -7.40
C ASP A 76 -8.88 12.98 -7.39
N SER A 77 -7.98 12.82 -6.43
CA SER A 77 -6.75 13.60 -6.30
C SER A 77 -5.53 12.68 -6.12
N PRO A 78 -4.31 13.20 -6.36
CA PRO A 78 -3.08 12.52 -5.95
C PRO A 78 -3.13 12.10 -4.48
N LEU A 79 -2.42 11.01 -4.19
CA LEU A 79 -2.22 10.51 -2.83
C LEU A 79 -0.81 10.84 -2.37
N THR A 80 -0.68 11.25 -1.12
CA THR A 80 0.61 11.44 -0.46
C THR A 80 0.72 10.41 0.66
N VAL A 81 1.75 9.58 0.62
CA VAL A 81 2.04 8.60 1.67
C VAL A 81 3.24 9.09 2.48
N HIS A 82 3.07 9.21 3.79
CA HIS A 82 4.14 9.51 4.73
C HIS A 82 4.48 8.23 5.49
N ALA A 83 5.71 7.73 5.33
CA ALA A 83 6.15 6.48 5.95
C ALA A 83 7.67 6.48 6.13
N ALA A 84 8.18 5.96 7.25
CA ALA A 84 9.62 5.80 7.50
C ALA A 84 10.48 7.07 7.25
N GLY A 85 9.91 8.27 7.48
CA GLY A 85 10.58 9.55 7.21
C GLY A 85 10.60 9.97 5.73
N GLU A 86 10.03 9.16 4.84
CA GLU A 86 9.83 9.46 3.43
C GLU A 86 8.45 10.05 3.17
N THR A 87 8.34 10.80 2.07
CA THR A 87 7.07 11.29 1.53
C THR A 87 7.00 10.90 0.07
N ILE A 88 5.96 10.14 -0.28
CA ILE A 88 5.76 9.60 -1.61
C ILE A 88 4.52 10.23 -2.20
N GLU A 89 4.70 11.00 -3.26
CA GLU A 89 3.61 11.55 -4.05
C GLU A 89 3.24 10.56 -5.15
N LEU A 90 1.98 10.15 -5.14
CA LEU A 90 1.39 9.24 -6.10
C LEU A 90 0.42 10.02 -6.97
N CYS A 91 0.84 10.40 -8.17
CA CYS A 91 -0.01 11.10 -9.16
C CYS A 91 -0.90 10.15 -9.98
N GLY A 92 -0.78 8.83 -9.75
CA GLY A 92 -1.53 7.79 -10.46
C GLY A 92 -1.18 6.41 -9.91
N GLY A 93 -2.20 5.57 -9.72
CA GLY A 93 -2.07 4.21 -9.21
C GLY A 93 -2.99 3.94 -8.02
N MET A 94 -2.47 3.15 -7.07
CA MET A 94 -3.21 2.77 -5.86
C MET A 94 -2.30 2.57 -4.65
N VAL A 95 -2.91 2.59 -3.47
CA VAL A 95 -2.29 2.18 -2.20
C VAL A 95 -3.15 1.09 -1.57
N VAL A 96 -2.54 -0.05 -1.26
CA VAL A 96 -3.14 -1.06 -0.37
C VAL A 96 -2.76 -0.69 1.06
N CYS A 97 -3.73 -0.54 1.96
CA CYS A 97 -3.44 -0.33 3.38
C CYS A 97 -4.12 -1.41 4.23
N ARG A 98 -3.39 -1.85 5.25
CA ARG A 98 -3.94 -2.46 6.46
C ARG A 98 -3.79 -1.47 7.60
N ASP A 99 -4.88 -1.15 8.27
CA ASP A 99 -4.85 -0.28 9.44
C ASP A 99 -4.49 -1.06 10.72
N THR A 100 -4.30 -0.32 11.82
CA THR A 100 -3.97 -0.90 13.13
C THR A 100 -5.08 -1.75 13.74
N SER A 101 -6.31 -1.70 13.22
CA SER A 101 -7.40 -2.60 13.62
C SER A 101 -7.36 -3.95 12.87
N GLY A 102 -6.51 -4.04 11.85
CA GLY A 102 -6.41 -5.19 10.95
C GLY A 102 -7.37 -5.11 9.76
N ALA A 103 -8.17 -4.05 9.64
CA ALA A 103 -9.02 -3.85 8.48
C ALA A 103 -8.16 -3.47 7.26
N MET A 104 -8.60 -3.93 6.09
CA MET A 104 -7.90 -3.72 4.83
C MET A 104 -8.77 -2.92 3.88
N TYR A 105 -8.16 -1.97 3.20
CA TYR A 105 -8.80 -1.19 2.14
C TYR A 105 -7.79 -0.80 1.07
N VAL A 106 -8.30 -0.44 -0.11
CA VAL A 106 -7.49 0.08 -1.21
C VAL A 106 -7.95 1.47 -1.56
N LEU A 107 -7.00 2.41 -1.60
CA LEU A 107 -7.22 3.73 -2.18
C LEU A 107 -6.77 3.68 -3.64
N VAL A 108 -7.67 3.96 -4.57
CA VAL A 108 -7.35 3.92 -6.01
C VAL A 108 -7.76 5.23 -6.66
N GLN A 109 -6.86 5.80 -7.46
CA GLN A 109 -7.21 7.00 -8.21
C GLN A 109 -8.25 6.70 -9.29
N ALA A 110 -9.16 7.65 -9.52
CA ALA A 110 -10.21 7.52 -10.52
C ALA A 110 -9.63 7.21 -11.92
N GLY A 111 -10.26 6.28 -12.62
CA GLY A 111 -9.84 5.85 -13.97
C GLY A 111 -8.73 4.79 -14.00
N GLN A 112 -8.11 4.47 -12.87
CA GLN A 112 -7.07 3.45 -12.79
C GLN A 112 -7.65 2.03 -12.84
N ASN A 113 -6.90 1.09 -13.42
CA ASN A 113 -7.29 -0.31 -13.48
C ASN A 113 -6.83 -1.05 -12.20
N SER A 114 -7.67 -0.99 -11.16
CA SER A 114 -7.38 -1.61 -9.85
C SER A 114 -6.99 -3.08 -9.95
N LYS A 115 -7.62 -3.85 -10.85
CA LYS A 115 -7.30 -5.26 -11.09
C LYS A 115 -5.86 -5.45 -11.55
N LYS A 116 -5.42 -4.70 -12.58
CA LYS A 116 -4.05 -4.81 -13.09
C LYS A 116 -3.00 -4.34 -12.08
N LEU A 117 -3.32 -3.30 -11.31
CA LEU A 117 -2.43 -2.80 -10.27
C LEU A 117 -2.27 -3.81 -9.13
N LEU A 118 -3.36 -4.41 -8.64
CA LEU A 118 -3.30 -5.47 -7.64
C LEU A 118 -2.61 -6.73 -8.16
N GLU A 119 -2.82 -7.10 -9.42
CA GLU A 119 -2.08 -8.20 -10.05
C GLU A 119 -0.57 -7.92 -10.05
N ALA A 120 -0.14 -6.70 -10.41
CA ALA A 120 1.26 -6.32 -10.40
C ALA A 120 1.85 -6.41 -8.98
N ALA A 121 1.15 -5.89 -7.98
CA ALA A 121 1.55 -5.98 -6.56
C ALA A 121 1.67 -7.44 -6.09
N TYR A 122 0.65 -8.25 -6.34
CA TYR A 122 0.64 -9.67 -5.97
C TYR A 122 1.79 -10.45 -6.62
N ARG A 123 2.01 -10.27 -7.92
CA ARG A 123 3.10 -10.95 -8.65
C ARG A 123 4.47 -10.50 -8.15
N TYR A 124 4.63 -9.22 -7.84
CA TYR A 124 5.86 -8.69 -7.28
C TYR A 124 6.17 -9.29 -5.91
N CYS A 125 5.23 -9.24 -4.96
CA CYS A 125 5.42 -9.83 -3.63
C CYS A 125 5.62 -11.35 -3.70
N THR A 126 4.93 -12.04 -4.62
CA THR A 126 5.12 -13.50 -4.84
C THR A 126 6.55 -13.82 -5.29
N ARG A 127 7.09 -13.02 -6.22
CA ARG A 127 8.49 -13.17 -6.66
C ARG A 127 9.46 -12.87 -5.54
N TRP A 128 9.20 -11.83 -4.75
CA TRP A 128 10.05 -11.44 -3.63
C TRP A 128 10.18 -12.57 -2.59
N ILE A 129 9.05 -13.19 -2.21
CA ILE A 129 9.05 -14.36 -1.32
C ILE A 129 9.84 -15.54 -1.90
N ARG A 130 9.69 -15.83 -3.19
CA ARG A 130 10.33 -16.99 -3.83
C ARG A 130 11.83 -16.83 -4.05
N LEU A 131 12.28 -15.61 -4.29
CA LEU A 131 13.66 -15.33 -4.67
C LEU A 131 14.53 -14.87 -3.48
N ASP A 132 13.92 -14.61 -2.32
CA ASP A 132 14.61 -14.14 -1.10
C ASP A 132 15.53 -12.93 -1.35
N ILE A 133 15.03 -11.96 -2.13
CA ILE A 133 15.76 -10.75 -2.52
C ILE A 133 15.76 -9.73 -1.38
#